data_AF-A0A2V1BIM3-F1
#
_entry.id   AF-A0A2V1BIM3-F1
#
_cell.length_a   1.000
_cell.length_b   1.000
_cell.length_c   1.000
_cell.angle_alpha   90.00
_cell.angle_beta   90.00
_cell.angle_gamma   90.00
#
_symmetry.space_group_name_H-M   'P 1'
#
loop_
_entity.id
_entity.type
_entity.pdbx_description
1 polymer ?
#
loop_
_entity_poly.entity_id
_entity_poly.type
_entity_poly.pdbx_seq_one_letter_code
_entity_poly.pdbx_strand_id
1 'polypeptide(L)'
;MPPFFDRVQLHDALQNQAIPVLEALEGNDNLHNHSFRRFERDDPPPYASSTESEEFNDDFLAPPPPPRGELPEELKAIMEQPINDDEMKHMAFDMGSILDPVDFYHTEAKREESRVEEYRSNKIFRGVEGSRRCGVLVRRNVKRRWEKLGSTRGVVPVALNAPCYRPH
;
A
#
# COMPACT_ATOMS: atom_id res chain seq x y z
N MET A 1 7.47 31.85 10.74
CA MET A 1 7.84 30.54 10.14
C MET A 1 9.26 30.65 9.64
N PRO A 2 10.19 29.78 10.08
CA PRO A 2 11.52 29.74 9.49
C PRO A 2 11.44 29.18 8.05
N PRO A 3 12.25 29.68 7.11
CA PRO A 3 12.21 29.24 5.72
C PRO A 3 12.68 27.78 5.60
N PHE A 4 11.97 27.01 4.78
CA PHE A 4 12.35 25.65 4.39
C PHE A 4 13.76 25.64 3.80
N PHE A 5 14.52 24.57 4.11
CA PHE A 5 15.92 24.34 3.79
C PHE A 5 16.36 24.96 2.45
N ASP A 6 17.39 25.81 2.51
CA ASP A 6 18.00 26.42 1.33
C ASP A 6 18.66 25.34 0.45
N ARG A 7 18.64 25.53 -0.87
CA ARG A 7 19.21 24.59 -1.85
C ARG A 7 20.69 24.33 -1.59
N VAL A 8 21.39 25.32 -1.02
CA VAL A 8 22.79 25.20 -0.57
C VAL A 8 22.90 24.26 0.62
N GLN A 9 21.99 24.33 1.60
CA GLN A 9 21.99 23.45 2.78
C GLN A 9 21.69 21.99 2.40
N LEU A 10 20.79 21.77 1.44
CA LEU A 10 20.53 20.42 0.91
C LEU A 10 21.74 19.84 0.18
N HIS A 11 22.42 20.65 -0.63
CA HIS A 11 23.63 20.19 -1.33
C HIS A 11 24.75 19.85 -0.35
N ASP A 12 24.93 20.67 0.68
CA ASP A 12 25.95 20.46 1.71
C ASP A 12 25.65 19.23 2.58
N ALA A 13 24.38 19.01 2.96
CA ALA A 13 23.97 17.79 3.67
C ALA A 13 24.18 16.53 2.81
N LEU A 14 23.90 16.61 1.51
CA LEU A 14 24.09 15.48 0.60
C LEU A 14 25.58 15.12 0.47
N GLN A 15 26.44 16.12 0.27
CA GLN A 15 27.88 15.90 0.10
C GLN A 15 28.61 15.53 1.39
N ASN A 16 28.31 16.19 2.51
CA ASN A 16 29.08 16.02 3.74
C ASN A 16 28.53 14.92 4.65
N GLN A 17 27.26 14.55 4.51
CA GLN A 17 26.62 13.58 5.41
C GLN A 17 26.17 12.33 4.67
N ALA A 18 25.38 12.48 3.59
CA ALA A 18 24.77 11.32 2.94
C ALA A 18 25.80 10.47 2.16
N ILE A 19 26.63 11.11 1.33
CA ILE A 19 27.60 10.38 0.48
C ILE A 19 28.61 9.57 1.32
N PRO A 20 29.26 10.11 2.35
CA PRO A 20 30.21 9.35 3.16
C PRO A 20 29.58 8.16 3.89
N VAL A 21 28.33 8.30 4.33
CA VAL A 21 27.59 7.20 4.98
C VAL A 21 27.27 6.10 3.97
N LEU A 22 26.91 6.47 2.74
CA LEU A 22 26.64 5.51 1.68
C LEU A 22 27.92 4.77 1.24
N GLU A 23 29.05 5.48 1.12
CA GLU A 23 30.36 4.87 0.85
C GLU A 23 30.80 3.93 1.99
N ALA A 24 30.54 4.29 3.25
CA ALA A 24 30.83 3.43 4.40
C ALA A 24 29.95 2.17 4.43
N LEU A 25 28.71 2.26 3.95
CA LEU A 25 27.81 1.11 3.81
C LEU A 25 28.22 0.20 2.65
N GLU A 26 28.64 0.78 1.52
CA GLU A 26 29.17 0.05 0.36
C GLU A 26 30.47 -0.69 0.72
N GLY A 27 31.35 -0.08 1.51
CA GLY A 27 32.58 -0.71 1.98
C GLY A 27 32.39 -1.78 3.07
N ASN A 28 31.16 -2.01 3.53
CA ASN A 28 30.88 -2.99 4.57
C ASN A 28 30.53 -4.36 3.99
N ASP A 29 31.56 -5.17 3.74
CA ASP A 29 31.44 -6.53 3.19
C ASP A 29 30.49 -7.43 3.99
N ASN A 30 30.29 -7.18 5.29
CA ASN A 30 29.38 -7.99 6.12
C ASN A 30 27.90 -7.77 5.76
N LEU A 31 27.53 -6.53 5.41
CA LEU A 31 26.17 -6.21 4.96
C LEU A 31 25.91 -6.79 3.56
N HIS A 32 26.90 -6.69 2.68
CA HIS A 32 26.84 -7.30 1.35
C HIS A 32 26.67 -8.82 1.45
N ASN A 33 27.54 -9.51 2.20
CA ASN A 33 27.49 -10.96 2.36
C ASN A 33 26.19 -11.48 2.99
N HIS A 34 25.62 -10.75 3.96
CA HIS A 34 24.32 -11.10 4.55
C HIS A 34 23.16 -10.89 3.57
N SER A 35 23.20 -9.84 2.74
CA SER A 35 22.17 -9.58 1.74
C SER A 35 22.16 -10.61 0.61
N PHE A 36 23.34 -10.99 0.09
CA PHE A 36 23.48 -12.03 -0.94
C PHE A 36 23.03 -13.42 -0.46
N ARG A 37 23.31 -13.79 0.79
CA ARG A 37 22.88 -15.09 1.35
C ARG A 37 21.36 -15.29 1.40
N ARG A 38 20.57 -14.21 1.36
CA ARG A 38 19.10 -14.30 1.32
C ARG A 38 18.56 -14.70 -0.05
N PHE A 39 19.31 -14.46 -1.12
CA PHE A 39 18.92 -14.78 -2.49
C PHE A 39 19.55 -16.07 -3.01
N GLU A 40 20.67 -16.53 -2.41
CA GLU A 40 21.31 -17.81 -2.75
C GLU A 40 20.73 -19.01 -1.99
N ARG A 41 20.01 -18.80 -0.89
CA ARG A 41 19.31 -19.89 -0.17
C ARG A 41 17.94 -20.13 -0.81
N ASP A 42 17.74 -21.31 -1.39
CA ASP A 42 16.42 -21.82 -1.82
C ASP A 42 15.48 -22.12 -0.64
N ASP A 43 16.05 -22.38 0.54
CA ASP A 43 15.27 -22.59 1.75
C ASP A 43 14.86 -21.23 2.34
N PRO A 44 13.55 -20.97 2.54
CA PRO A 44 13.11 -19.77 3.23
C PRO A 44 13.78 -19.72 4.61
N PRO A 45 14.13 -18.53 5.10
CA PRO A 45 14.59 -18.41 6.48
C PRO A 45 13.56 -19.08 7.39
N PRO A 46 13.99 -19.86 8.40
CA PRO A 46 13.05 -20.53 9.28
C PRO A 46 12.10 -19.47 9.85
N TYR A 47 10.80 -19.62 9.56
CA TYR A 47 9.77 -18.78 10.13
C TYR A 47 9.75 -19.04 11.64
N ALA A 48 10.49 -18.24 12.40
CA ALA A 48 10.29 -18.15 13.82
C ALA A 48 8.93 -17.46 14.02
N SER A 49 7.92 -18.22 14.43
CA SER A 49 6.67 -17.67 14.94
C SER A 49 7.01 -16.76 16.11
N SER A 50 6.89 -15.43 15.93
CA SER A 50 7.18 -14.41 16.95
C SER A 50 6.13 -14.38 18.07
N THR A 51 5.94 -15.52 18.75
CA THR A 51 5.21 -15.61 20.02
C THR A 51 6.09 -16.12 21.16
N GLU A 52 7.37 -16.42 20.91
CA GLU A 52 8.35 -16.70 21.95
C GLU A 52 9.36 -15.55 22.00
N SER A 53 9.33 -14.81 23.11
CA SER A 53 10.25 -13.73 23.42
C SER A 53 11.69 -14.26 23.41
N GLU A 54 12.48 -13.87 22.41
CA GLU A 54 13.93 -13.96 22.52
C GLU A 54 14.35 -13.16 23.76
N GLU A 55 14.95 -13.88 24.71
CA GLU A 55 15.72 -13.35 25.83
C GLU A 55 16.97 -12.67 25.22
N PHE A 56 16.75 -11.50 24.61
CA PHE A 56 17.80 -10.62 24.15
C PHE A 56 18.51 -10.08 25.39
N ASN A 57 19.82 -10.29 25.49
CA ASN A 57 20.67 -9.62 26.48
C ASN A 57 20.60 -8.11 26.21
N ASP A 58 19.69 -7.45 26.92
CA ASP A 58 19.24 -6.07 26.69
C ASP A 58 20.06 -5.05 27.49
N ASP A 59 21.36 -5.29 27.64
CA ASP A 59 22.16 -4.54 28.62
C ASP A 59 22.78 -3.25 28.06
N PHE A 60 22.53 -2.84 26.80
CA PHE A 60 23.27 -1.70 26.24
C PHE A 60 22.58 -0.64 25.39
N LEU A 61 21.34 -0.73 24.90
CA LEU A 61 20.85 0.31 23.96
C LEU A 61 19.39 0.78 24.04
N ALA A 62 18.59 0.33 25.01
CA ALA A 62 17.26 0.92 25.22
C ALA A 62 17.10 1.33 26.70
N PRO A 63 16.77 2.60 27.02
CA PRO A 63 16.19 2.88 28.31
C PRO A 63 14.94 2.01 28.45
N PRO A 64 14.71 1.37 29.61
CA PRO A 64 13.56 0.50 29.81
C PRO A 64 12.30 1.27 29.40
N PRO A 65 11.36 0.65 28.67
CA PRO A 65 10.11 1.30 28.35
C PRO A 65 9.52 1.82 29.67
N PRO A 66 9.05 3.07 29.72
CA PRO A 66 8.44 3.60 30.94
C PRO A 66 7.38 2.60 31.38
N PRO A 67 7.29 2.26 32.69
CA PRO A 67 6.30 1.32 33.18
C PRO A 67 4.97 1.76 32.58
N ARG A 68 4.41 0.91 31.71
CA ARG A 68 3.08 1.15 31.13
C ARG A 68 2.18 1.13 32.36
N GLY A 69 1.88 2.32 32.89
CA GLY A 69 0.94 2.46 33.98
C GLY A 69 -0.29 1.67 33.58
N GLU A 70 -0.83 0.89 34.53
CA GLU A 70 -2.10 0.20 34.31
C GLU A 70 -3.04 1.22 33.68
N LEU A 71 -3.51 0.91 32.47
CA LEU A 71 -4.46 1.79 31.77
C LEU A 71 -5.59 2.05 32.77
N PRO A 72 -5.97 3.33 32.99
CA PRO A 72 -7.09 3.67 33.86
C PRO A 72 -8.25 2.74 33.57
N GLU A 73 -8.84 2.17 34.62
CA GLU A 73 -9.83 1.10 34.52
C GLU A 73 -11.00 1.49 33.58
N GLU A 74 -11.31 2.79 33.53
CA GLU A 74 -12.26 3.41 32.60
C GLU A 74 -11.87 3.25 31.12
N LEU A 75 -10.60 3.44 30.77
CA LEU A 75 -10.11 3.26 29.39
C LEU A 75 -10.08 1.79 28.99
N LYS A 76 -9.74 0.91 29.94
CA LYS A 76 -9.79 -0.54 29.71
C LYS A 76 -11.23 -1.00 29.46
N ALA A 77 -12.19 -0.47 30.22
CA ALA A 77 -13.61 -0.77 30.04
C ALA A 77 -14.12 -0.31 28.66
N ILE A 78 -13.69 0.85 28.16
CA ILE A 78 -14.06 1.32 26.81
C ILE A 78 -13.47 0.42 25.73
N MET A 79 -12.21 -0.01 25.86
CA MET A 79 -11.55 -0.86 24.87
C MET A 79 -12.12 -2.28 24.80
N GLU A 80 -12.58 -2.82 25.94
CA GLU A 80 -13.18 -4.16 26.01
C GLU A 80 -14.69 -4.17 25.75
N GLN A 81 -15.33 -2.99 25.66
CA GLN A 81 -16.75 -2.89 25.37
C GLN A 81 -17.03 -3.38 23.94
N PRO A 82 -17.91 -4.38 23.75
CA PRO A 82 -18.33 -4.81 22.43
C PRO A 82 -19.16 -3.71 21.75
N ILE A 83 -19.04 -3.64 20.42
CA ILE A 83 -19.79 -2.68 19.58
C ILE A 83 -21.30 -2.91 19.78
N ASN A 84 -22.03 -1.85 20.10
CA ASN A 84 -23.47 -1.90 20.29
C ASN A 84 -24.23 -1.89 18.93
N ASP A 85 -25.48 -2.35 18.91
CA ASP A 85 -26.32 -2.40 17.71
C ASP A 85 -26.49 -1.05 17.02
N ASP A 86 -26.57 0.04 17.77
CA ASP A 86 -26.71 1.38 17.20
C ASP A 86 -25.40 1.87 16.57
N GLU A 87 -24.26 1.55 17.18
CA GLU A 87 -22.93 1.81 16.60
C GLU A 87 -22.72 0.97 15.34
N MET A 88 -23.13 -0.30 15.39
CA MET A 88 -23.07 -1.20 14.24
C MET A 88 -23.94 -0.69 13.07
N LYS A 89 -25.16 -0.20 13.34
CA LYS A 89 -26.02 0.43 12.32
C LYS A 89 -25.39 1.68 11.74
N HIS A 90 -24.79 2.52 12.59
CA HIS A 90 -24.14 3.75 12.14
C HIS A 90 -22.93 3.44 11.25
N MET A 91 -22.06 2.52 11.68
CA MET A 91 -20.93 2.04 10.88
C MET A 91 -21.39 1.42 9.57
N ALA A 92 -22.47 0.63 9.57
CA ALA A 92 -23.02 0.04 8.34
C ALA A 92 -23.56 1.11 7.37
N PHE A 93 -24.23 2.14 7.88
CA PHE A 93 -24.70 3.26 7.07
C PHE A 93 -23.53 4.04 6.46
N ASP A 94 -22.51 4.37 7.26
CA ASP A 94 -21.33 5.09 6.82
C ASP A 94 -20.52 4.27 5.80
N MET A 95 -20.30 2.98 6.06
CA MET A 95 -19.66 2.06 5.12
C MET A 95 -20.45 1.92 3.82
N GLY A 96 -21.78 1.91 3.89
CA GLY A 96 -22.64 1.90 2.70
C GLY A 96 -22.42 3.10 1.78
N SER A 97 -22.12 4.28 2.35
CA SER A 97 -21.79 5.48 1.57
C SER A 97 -20.39 5.45 0.95
N ILE A 98 -19.46 4.71 1.55
CA ILE A 98 -18.06 4.56 1.09
C ILE A 98 -17.94 3.46 0.02
N LEU A 99 -18.84 2.47 0.05
CA LEU A 99 -18.77 1.25 -0.75
C LEU A 99 -19.82 1.21 -1.87
N ASP A 100 -20.13 2.33 -2.53
CA ASP A 100 -20.95 2.26 -3.75
C ASP A 100 -20.19 1.41 -4.79
N PRO A 101 -20.75 0.26 -5.23
CA PRO A 101 -20.11 -0.60 -6.21
C PRO A 101 -19.76 0.11 -7.52
N VAL A 102 -20.53 1.15 -7.88
CA VAL A 102 -20.30 1.95 -9.08
C VAL A 102 -19.01 2.77 -8.93
N ASP A 103 -18.85 3.45 -7.80
CA ASP A 103 -17.67 4.26 -7.51
C ASP A 103 -16.43 3.40 -7.35
N PHE A 104 -16.56 2.23 -6.72
CA PHE A 104 -15.45 1.28 -6.59
C PHE A 104 -14.99 0.78 -7.96
N TYR A 105 -15.93 0.39 -8.84
CA TYR A 105 -15.62 0.00 -10.21
C TYR A 105 -14.99 1.14 -11.01
N HIS A 106 -15.55 2.35 -10.93
CA HIS A 106 -15.04 3.50 -11.66
C HIS A 106 -13.62 3.86 -11.23
N THR A 107 -13.35 3.83 -9.92
CA THR A 107 -12.03 4.12 -9.36
C THR A 107 -10.99 3.08 -9.79
N GLU A 108 -11.35 1.79 -9.76
CA GLU A 108 -10.51 0.69 -10.28
C GLU A 108 -10.24 0.86 -11.78
N ALA A 109 -11.30 1.13 -12.57
CA ALA A 109 -11.20 1.31 -14.00
C ALA A 109 -10.32 2.51 -14.37
N LYS A 110 -10.43 3.63 -13.65
CA LYS A 110 -9.57 4.81 -13.86
C LYS A 110 -8.10 4.51 -13.54
N ARG A 111 -7.84 3.82 -12.43
CA ARG A 111 -6.48 3.43 -12.06
C ARG A 111 -5.86 2.49 -13.10
N GLU A 112 -6.64 1.57 -13.62
CA GLU A 112 -6.20 0.64 -14.66
C GLU A 112 -6.06 1.33 -16.03
N GLU A 113 -6.92 2.30 -16.34
CA GLU A 113 -6.77 3.17 -17.53
C GLU A 113 -5.42 3.89 -17.50
N SER A 114 -5.03 4.50 -16.37
CA SER A 114 -3.71 5.14 -16.24
C SER A 114 -2.54 4.17 -16.48
N ARG A 115 -2.64 2.92 -16.00
CA ARG A 115 -1.62 1.90 -16.26
C ARG A 115 -1.56 1.50 -17.73
N VAL A 116 -2.72 1.33 -18.36
CA VAL A 116 -2.78 1.00 -19.79
C VAL A 116 -2.29 2.17 -20.65
N GLU A 117 -2.56 3.41 -20.22
CA GLU A 117 -2.08 4.62 -20.88
C GLU A 117 -0.56 4.80 -20.80
N GLU A 118 0.11 4.26 -19.77
CA GLU A 118 1.57 4.21 -19.72
C GLU A 118 2.15 3.43 -20.93
N TYR A 119 1.41 2.46 -21.45
CA TYR A 119 1.74 1.71 -22.67
C TYR A 119 1.22 2.35 -23.97
N ARG A 120 0.65 3.56 -23.92
CA ARG A 120 0.03 4.27 -25.07
C ARG A 120 1.03 4.74 -26.12
N SER A 121 2.33 4.64 -25.84
CA SER A 121 3.39 4.78 -26.85
C SER A 121 3.24 3.76 -28.00
N ASN A 122 2.54 2.65 -27.77
CA ASN A 122 2.20 1.68 -28.81
C ASN A 122 1.20 2.25 -29.83
N LYS A 123 1.56 2.21 -31.12
CA LYS A 123 0.73 2.67 -32.24
C LYS A 123 -0.67 2.04 -32.28
N ILE A 124 -0.83 0.86 -31.69
CA ILE A 124 -2.08 0.08 -31.61
C ILE A 124 -3.17 0.82 -30.80
N PHE A 125 -2.78 1.73 -29.89
CA PHE A 125 -3.68 2.50 -29.02
C PHE A 125 -3.89 3.95 -29.47
N ARG A 126 -3.55 4.30 -30.72
CA ARG A 126 -3.84 5.64 -31.27
C ARG A 126 -5.27 5.76 -31.81
N GLY A 127 -5.81 6.98 -31.73
CA GLY A 127 -7.11 7.34 -32.28
C GLY A 127 -8.29 6.70 -31.56
N VAL A 128 -9.48 6.87 -32.13
CA VAL A 128 -10.76 6.39 -31.56
C VAL A 128 -10.78 4.86 -31.40
N GLU A 129 -10.21 4.15 -32.38
CA GLU A 129 -10.04 2.69 -32.34
C GLU A 129 -9.16 2.26 -31.15
N GLY A 130 -8.07 3.00 -30.91
CA GLY A 130 -7.16 2.80 -29.80
C GLY A 130 -7.83 2.99 -28.44
N SER A 131 -8.60 4.06 -28.28
CA SER A 131 -9.38 4.30 -27.06
C SER A 131 -10.37 3.16 -26.77
N ARG A 132 -11.04 2.61 -27.80
CA ARG A 132 -11.92 1.44 -27.64
C ARG A 132 -11.15 0.21 -27.16
N ARG A 133 -9.97 -0.06 -27.72
CA ARG A 133 -9.10 -1.16 -27.31
C ARG A 133 -8.61 -1.00 -25.87
N CYS A 134 -8.23 0.22 -25.47
CA CYS A 134 -7.89 0.53 -24.07
C CYS A 134 -9.07 0.22 -23.14
N GLY A 135 -10.27 0.68 -23.47
CA GLY A 135 -11.47 0.40 -22.68
C GLY A 135 -11.76 -1.10 -22.53
N VAL A 136 -11.59 -1.88 -23.60
CA VAL A 136 -11.74 -3.35 -23.52
C VAL A 136 -10.70 -3.99 -22.61
N LEU A 137 -9.44 -3.56 -22.69
CA LEU A 137 -8.36 -4.09 -21.83
C LEU A 137 -8.60 -3.75 -20.36
N VAL A 138 -8.92 -2.48 -20.06
CA VAL A 138 -9.26 -2.02 -18.71
C VAL A 138 -10.38 -2.87 -18.12
N ARG A 139 -11.52 -2.97 -18.80
CA ARG A 139 -12.67 -3.77 -18.33
C ARG A 139 -12.30 -5.23 -18.09
N ARG A 140 -11.51 -5.83 -19.00
CA ARG A 140 -11.06 -7.22 -18.88
C ARG A 140 -10.15 -7.43 -17.67
N ASN A 141 -9.24 -6.50 -17.41
CA ASN A 141 -8.29 -6.59 -16.31
C ASN A 141 -8.97 -6.41 -14.95
N VAL A 142 -9.83 -5.40 -14.82
CA VAL A 142 -10.65 -5.19 -13.61
C VAL A 142 -11.48 -6.44 -13.32
N LYS A 143 -12.20 -6.96 -14.33
CA LYS A 143 -13.01 -8.18 -14.19
C LYS A 143 -12.16 -9.37 -13.71
N ARG A 144 -11.02 -9.64 -14.35
CA ARG A 144 -10.12 -10.74 -13.95
C ARG A 144 -9.62 -10.59 -12.51
N ARG A 145 -9.33 -9.37 -12.07
CA ARG A 145 -8.88 -9.10 -10.70
C ARG A 145 -9.98 -9.41 -9.69
N TRP A 146 -11.21 -9.02 -9.98
CA TRP A 146 -12.36 -9.29 -9.11
C TRP A 146 -12.72 -10.77 -9.07
N GLU A 147 -12.61 -11.47 -10.21
CA GLU A 147 -12.74 -12.93 -10.27
C GLU A 147 -11.70 -13.64 -9.38
N LYS A 148 -10.44 -13.16 -9.37
CA LYS A 148 -9.39 -13.69 -8.48
C LYS A 148 -9.68 -13.45 -7.00
N LEU A 149 -10.34 -12.35 -6.66
CA LEU A 149 -10.72 -12.02 -5.28
C LEU A 149 -11.96 -12.81 -4.79
N GLY A 150 -12.43 -13.79 -5.56
CA GLY A 150 -13.55 -14.64 -5.17
C GLY A 150 -14.92 -14.00 -5.36
N SER A 151 -14.99 -12.80 -5.96
CA SER A 151 -16.26 -12.18 -6.37
C SER A 151 -16.77 -12.91 -7.62
N THR A 152 -17.31 -14.10 -7.41
CA THR A 152 -17.85 -14.96 -8.45
C THR A 152 -19.35 -14.71 -8.57
N ARG A 153 -19.77 -14.21 -9.74
CA ARG A 153 -21.15 -14.08 -10.23
C ARG A 153 -22.09 -13.19 -9.40
N GLY A 154 -22.40 -12.01 -9.94
CA GLY A 154 -23.70 -11.38 -9.67
C GLY A 154 -23.72 -9.86 -9.73
N VAL A 155 -22.64 -9.19 -9.31
CA VAL A 155 -22.57 -7.72 -9.32
C VAL A 155 -21.65 -7.30 -10.46
N VAL A 156 -22.08 -7.59 -11.68
CA VAL A 156 -21.67 -6.75 -12.80
C VAL A 156 -22.66 -5.60 -12.77
N PRO A 157 -22.33 -4.43 -12.22
CA PRO A 157 -23.24 -3.31 -12.28
C PRO A 157 -23.56 -3.05 -13.76
N VAL A 158 -24.83 -2.79 -14.02
CA VAL A 158 -25.39 -2.40 -15.33
C VAL A 158 -24.64 -1.20 -15.96
N ALA A 159 -23.75 -0.57 -15.20
CA ALA A 159 -22.72 0.39 -15.65
C ALA A 159 -21.81 -0.10 -16.80
N LEU A 160 -21.76 -1.41 -17.12
CA LEU A 160 -21.05 -1.88 -18.33
C LEU A 160 -21.63 -1.36 -19.66
N ASN A 161 -22.84 -0.78 -19.65
CA ASN A 161 -23.43 -0.12 -20.81
C ASN A 161 -23.28 1.41 -20.82
N ALA A 162 -22.52 1.99 -19.89
CA ALA A 162 -22.21 3.42 -19.97
C ALA A 162 -21.26 3.64 -21.18
N PRO A 163 -21.67 4.45 -22.18
CA PRO A 163 -20.79 4.78 -23.28
C PRO A 163 -19.58 5.54 -22.72
N CYS A 164 -18.40 4.90 -22.79
CA CYS A 164 -17.15 5.58 -22.53
C CYS A 164 -17.07 6.82 -23.43
N TYR A 165 -17.14 7.99 -22.80
CA TYR A 165 -16.62 9.28 -23.24
C TYR A 165 -16.53 9.52 -24.76
N ARG A 166 -17.44 10.35 -25.29
CA ARG A 166 -17.18 11.07 -26.55
C ARG A 166 -16.17 12.18 -26.25
N PRO A 167 -14.99 12.22 -26.88
CA PRO A 167 -14.18 13.42 -26.88
C PRO A 167 -14.87 14.46 -27.79
N HIS A 168 -14.99 15.70 -27.28
CA HIS A 168 -15.26 16.88 -28.08
C HIS A 168 -14.01 17.27 -28.87
#